data_AF-A6TSN9-F1
#
_entry.id   AF-A6TSN9-F1
#
_cell.length_a   1.000
_cell.length_b   1.000
_cell.length_c   1.000
_cell.angle_alpha   90.00
_cell.angle_beta   90.00
_cell.angle_gamma   90.00
#
_symmetry.space_group_name_H-M   'P 1'
#
loop_
_entity.id
_entity.type
_entity.pdbx_description
1 polymer ?
#
loop_
_entity_poly.entity_id
_entity_poly.type
_entity_poly.pdbx_seq_one_letter_code
_entity_poly.pdbx_strand_id
1 'polypeptide(L)'
;MSKVISLDEYVKQKKKKKQFSQDAARPLWFTEINDGIKGLALKDKDVILENVRYTYHDEYIYFVNVSRLTLEEYTFLTYIKEHIDLEEPFEVTHGVEFSKGYDLNGLTRNDWENIADIIVRTSLSATVDPFGLTLEPNDIADQYEWDTVLVDSTY
;
A
#
# COMPACT_ATOMS: atom_id res chain seq x y z
N MET A 1 7.65 -26.13 14.51
CA MET A 1 6.54 -26.89 13.92
C MET A 1 5.35 -25.96 13.79
N SER A 2 5.22 -25.33 12.63
CA SER A 2 4.15 -24.37 12.34
C SER A 2 2.88 -25.15 12.00
N LYS A 3 1.80 -24.94 12.77
CA LYS A 3 0.51 -25.58 12.53
C LYS A 3 -0.10 -24.96 11.26
N VAL A 4 -0.17 -25.74 10.19
CA VAL A 4 -0.94 -25.38 8.99
C VAL A 4 -2.41 -25.51 9.34
N ILE A 5 -3.06 -24.38 9.61
CA ILE A 5 -4.52 -24.32 9.75
C ILE A 5 -5.09 -24.36 8.34
N SER A 6 -5.84 -25.41 8.00
CA SER A 6 -6.45 -25.52 6.68
C SER A 6 -7.50 -24.43 6.48
N LEU A 7 -7.53 -23.81 5.29
CA LEU A 7 -8.50 -22.78 4.90
C LEU A 7 -9.96 -23.14 5.27
N ASP A 8 -10.27 -24.44 5.30
CA ASP A 8 -11.60 -24.97 5.58
C ASP A 8 -12.03 -24.81 7.06
N GLU A 9 -11.09 -24.78 8.00
CA GLU A 9 -11.36 -24.46 9.42
C GLU A 9 -11.63 -22.96 9.62
N TYR A 10 -10.94 -22.10 8.85
CA TYR A 10 -11.11 -20.64 8.89
C TYR A 10 -12.50 -20.22 8.35
N VAL A 11 -12.93 -20.82 7.24
CA VAL A 11 -14.26 -20.55 6.64
C VAL A 11 -15.40 -21.01 7.56
N LYS A 12 -15.24 -22.12 8.29
CA LYS A 12 -16.25 -22.64 9.24
C LYS A 12 -16.37 -21.77 10.50
N GLN A 13 -15.28 -21.15 10.98
CA GLN A 13 -15.34 -20.19 12.09
C GLN A 13 -16.01 -18.87 11.69
N LYS A 14 -15.83 -18.41 10.43
CA LYS A 14 -16.43 -17.18 9.91
C LYS A 14 -17.96 -17.24 9.79
N LYS A 15 -18.55 -18.43 9.59
CA LYS A 15 -20.02 -18.61 9.51
C LYS A 15 -20.76 -18.57 10.85
N LYS A 16 -20.06 -18.58 11.99
CA LYS A 16 -20.67 -18.47 13.34
C LYS A 16 -20.70 -17.05 13.92
N LYS A 17 -20.04 -16.07 13.31
CA LYS A 17 -20.16 -14.65 13.69
C LYS A 17 -21.22 -13.96 12.83
N LYS A 18 -22.49 -14.27 13.08
CA LYS A 18 -23.61 -13.45 12.63
C LYS A 18 -24.36 -12.95 13.86
N GLN A 19 -24.48 -11.62 13.90
CA GLN A 19 -25.42 -10.77 14.65
C GLN A 19 -24.92 -10.05 15.92
N PHE A 20 -25.23 -8.74 15.90
CA PHE A 20 -25.22 -7.69 16.94
C PHE A 20 -23.85 -7.05 17.26
N SER A 21 -23.63 -5.72 17.19
CA SER A 21 -24.51 -4.54 17.25
C SER A 21 -24.14 -3.47 16.20
N GLN A 22 -25.12 -2.67 15.80
CA GLN A 22 -24.93 -1.38 15.12
C GLN A 22 -24.42 -0.36 16.14
N ASP A 23 -23.11 -0.17 16.24
CA ASP A 23 -22.53 1.08 16.74
C ASP A 23 -22.01 1.83 15.52
N ALA A 24 -22.53 3.04 15.29
CA ALA A 24 -22.30 3.79 14.07
C ALA A 24 -20.79 4.05 13.88
N ALA A 25 -20.19 3.43 12.87
CA ALA A 25 -18.88 3.79 12.37
C ALA A 25 -18.89 5.30 12.06
N ARG A 26 -17.96 6.06 12.64
CA ARG A 26 -17.83 7.47 12.32
C ARG A 26 -17.02 7.57 11.02
N PRO A 27 -17.55 8.16 9.94
CA PRO A 27 -16.76 8.42 8.76
C PRO A 27 -15.68 9.45 9.13
N LEU A 28 -14.42 9.10 8.88
CA LEU A 28 -13.30 10.04 8.87
C LEU A 28 -13.12 10.54 7.45
N TRP A 29 -13.03 11.86 7.28
CA TRP A 29 -12.74 12.42 5.97
C TRP A 29 -11.28 12.18 5.62
N PHE A 30 -11.01 11.87 4.35
CA PHE A 30 -9.64 11.61 3.91
C PHE A 30 -8.72 12.82 4.17
N THR A 31 -9.25 14.03 4.03
CA THR A 31 -8.56 15.29 4.37
C THR A 31 -8.08 15.36 5.83
N GLU A 32 -8.75 14.66 6.76
CA GLU A 32 -8.35 14.61 8.18
C GLU A 32 -7.15 13.67 8.41
N ILE A 33 -6.93 12.70 7.53
CA ILE A 33 -5.86 11.68 7.66
C ILE A 33 -4.72 11.85 6.65
N ASN A 34 -4.88 12.72 5.65
CA ASN A 34 -3.92 13.00 4.58
C ASN A 34 -2.48 13.20 5.10
N ASP A 35 -2.29 14.10 6.07
CA ASP A 35 -0.96 14.42 6.60
C ASP A 35 -0.35 13.23 7.35
N GLY A 36 -1.19 12.41 8.00
CA GLY A 36 -0.78 11.17 8.65
C GLY A 36 -0.29 10.13 7.64
N ILE A 37 -1.04 9.94 6.55
CA ILE A 37 -0.68 9.06 5.44
C ILE A 37 0.64 9.51 4.80
N LYS A 38 0.77 10.80 4.50
CA LYS A 38 2.02 11.38 3.96
C LYS A 38 3.20 11.18 4.91
N GLY A 39 2.99 11.43 6.21
CA GLY A 39 4.01 11.23 7.23
C GLY A 39 4.48 9.77 7.32
N LEU A 40 3.57 8.81 7.21
CA LEU A 40 3.89 7.38 7.16
C LEU A 40 4.68 7.02 5.90
N ALA A 41 4.21 7.47 4.74
CA ALA A 41 4.86 7.23 3.45
C ALA A 41 6.32 7.69 3.42
N LEU A 42 6.60 8.88 3.98
CA LEU A 42 7.95 9.44 4.03
C LEU A 42 8.82 8.79 5.11
N LYS A 43 8.24 8.42 6.25
CA LYS A 43 8.94 7.78 7.35
C LYS A 43 9.42 6.37 6.99
N ASP A 44 8.56 5.60 6.33
CA ASP A 44 8.83 4.19 5.99
C ASP A 44 9.37 4.01 4.56
N LYS A 45 9.80 5.10 3.90
CA LYS A 45 10.21 5.10 2.49
C LYS A 45 11.23 4.03 2.10
N ASP A 46 12.22 3.78 2.95
CA ASP A 46 13.28 2.83 2.65
C ASP A 46 12.76 1.39 2.72
N VAL A 47 11.84 1.12 3.68
CA VAL A 47 11.18 -0.18 3.83
C VAL A 47 10.23 -0.43 2.66
N ILE A 48 9.44 0.59 2.29
CA ILE A 48 8.55 0.53 1.14
C ILE A 48 9.33 0.26 -0.15
N LEU A 49 10.43 0.99 -0.37
CA LEU A 49 11.30 0.79 -1.54
C LEU A 49 11.89 -0.62 -1.59
N GLU A 50 12.33 -1.17 -0.46
CA GLU A 50 12.88 -2.52 -0.37
C GLU A 50 11.80 -3.57 -0.70
N ASN A 51 10.58 -3.41 -0.20
CA ASN A 51 9.45 -4.31 -0.49
C ASN A 51 9.05 -4.27 -1.96
N VAL A 52 8.99 -3.06 -2.55
CA VAL A 52 8.74 -2.88 -3.98
C VAL A 52 9.87 -3.51 -4.80
N ARG A 53 11.13 -3.33 -4.40
CA ARG A 53 12.28 -3.99 -5.04
C ARG A 53 12.18 -5.50 -4.98
N TYR A 54 11.79 -6.06 -3.84
CA TYR A 54 11.62 -7.50 -3.70
C TYR A 54 10.50 -8.03 -4.62
N THR A 55 9.38 -7.31 -4.69
CA THR A 55 8.22 -7.68 -5.50
C THR A 55 8.54 -7.68 -6.99
N TYR A 56 9.17 -6.61 -7.49
CA TYR A 56 9.49 -6.44 -8.91
C TYR A 56 10.89 -6.94 -9.30
N HIS A 57 11.56 -7.71 -8.43
CA HIS A 57 12.96 -8.08 -8.63
C HIS A 57 13.16 -8.87 -9.93
N ASP A 58 12.35 -9.91 -10.13
CA ASP A 58 12.51 -10.82 -11.26
C ASP A 58 12.20 -10.11 -12.60
N GLU A 59 11.19 -9.23 -12.61
CA GLU A 59 10.82 -8.45 -13.80
C GLU A 59 11.90 -7.43 -14.16
N TYR A 60 12.46 -6.75 -13.16
CA TYR A 60 13.58 -5.84 -13.33
C TYR A 60 14.83 -6.57 -13.87
N ILE A 61 15.22 -7.68 -13.25
CA ILE A 61 16.40 -8.45 -13.70
C ILE A 61 16.17 -9.02 -15.11
N TYR A 62 14.97 -9.51 -15.40
CA TYR A 62 14.61 -9.95 -16.74
C TYR A 62 14.75 -8.82 -17.76
N PHE A 63 14.20 -7.63 -17.45
CA PHE A 63 14.28 -6.47 -18.32
C PHE A 63 15.73 -6.05 -18.61
N VAL A 64 16.54 -5.88 -17.56
CA VAL A 64 17.96 -5.49 -17.69
C VAL A 64 18.72 -6.48 -18.60
N ASN A 65 18.49 -7.78 -18.41
CA ASN A 65 19.14 -8.82 -19.21
C ASN A 65 18.71 -8.82 -20.68
N VAL A 66 17.41 -8.67 -20.96
CA VAL A 66 16.88 -8.63 -22.33
C VAL A 66 17.33 -7.36 -23.05
N SER A 67 17.36 -6.24 -22.35
CA SER A 67 17.82 -4.94 -22.85
C SER A 67 19.34 -4.83 -22.94
N ARG A 68 20.09 -5.83 -22.45
CA ARG A 68 21.56 -5.89 -22.41
C ARG A 68 22.18 -4.68 -21.69
N LEU A 69 21.50 -4.18 -20.68
CA LEU A 69 21.98 -3.12 -19.81
C LEU A 69 22.76 -3.74 -18.65
N THR A 70 23.68 -2.99 -18.05
CA THR A 70 24.27 -3.37 -16.77
C THR A 70 23.46 -2.78 -15.61
N LEU A 71 23.57 -3.39 -14.43
CA LEU A 71 22.93 -2.87 -13.20
C LEU A 71 23.47 -1.50 -12.76
N GLU A 72 24.66 -1.12 -13.26
CA GLU A 72 25.25 0.21 -13.03
C GLU A 72 24.66 1.27 -13.98
N GLU A 73 24.38 0.89 -15.23
CA GLU A 73 23.79 1.77 -16.24
C GLU A 73 22.29 1.98 -16.04
N TYR A 74 21.59 0.96 -15.52
CA TYR A 74 20.14 0.99 -15.35
C TYR A 74 19.77 0.53 -13.96
N THR A 75 19.52 1.49 -13.07
CA THR A 75 19.20 1.22 -11.66
C THR A 75 17.74 0.85 -11.48
N PHE A 76 17.42 0.20 -10.34
CA PHE A 76 16.03 -0.08 -10.00
C PHE A 76 15.17 1.19 -9.87
N LEU A 77 15.74 2.33 -9.43
CA LEU A 77 14.98 3.60 -9.38
C LEU A 77 14.62 4.09 -10.78
N THR A 78 15.51 3.89 -11.76
CA THR A 78 15.23 4.19 -13.17
C THR A 78 14.09 3.31 -13.69
N TYR A 79 14.12 2.01 -13.35
CA TYR A 79 13.06 1.07 -13.70
C TYR A 79 11.69 1.52 -13.15
N ILE A 80 11.59 1.86 -11.87
CA ILE A 80 10.33 2.36 -11.27
C ILE A 80 9.84 3.58 -12.06
N LYS A 81 10.72 4.56 -12.29
CA LYS A 81 10.34 5.82 -12.95
C LYS A 81 9.81 5.63 -14.37
N GLU A 82 10.32 4.65 -15.09
CA GLU A 82 9.96 4.44 -16.50
C GLU A 82 8.85 3.41 -16.71
N HIS A 83 8.65 2.48 -15.77
CA HIS A 83 7.81 1.29 -15.99
C HIS A 83 6.72 1.09 -14.95
N ILE A 84 6.82 1.73 -13.79
CA ILE A 84 5.75 1.74 -12.79
C ILE A 84 5.02 3.08 -12.92
N ASP A 85 3.79 3.02 -13.42
CA ASP A 85 2.94 4.20 -13.47
C ASP A 85 2.45 4.53 -12.06
N LEU A 86 3.06 5.55 -11.45
CA LEU A 86 2.67 6.04 -10.13
C LEU A 86 1.43 6.94 -10.20
N GLU A 87 0.98 7.36 -11.39
CA GLU A 87 -0.19 8.21 -11.58
C GLU A 87 -1.49 7.41 -11.67
N GLU A 88 -1.43 6.10 -11.92
CA GLU A 88 -2.57 5.19 -11.92
C GLU A 88 -2.56 4.20 -10.74
N PRO A 89 -3.75 3.70 -10.32
CA PRO A 89 -3.86 2.58 -9.39
C PRO A 89 -3.10 1.35 -9.89
N PHE A 90 -2.23 0.77 -9.06
CA PHE A 90 -1.60 -0.52 -9.35
C PHE A 90 -1.83 -1.52 -8.23
N GLU A 91 -1.86 -2.81 -8.58
CA GLU A 91 -1.97 -3.87 -7.59
C GLU A 91 -0.67 -3.94 -6.79
N VAL A 92 -0.62 -3.22 -5.67
CA VAL A 92 0.34 -3.51 -4.60
C VAL A 92 -0.06 -4.88 -4.05
N THR A 93 0.56 -5.94 -4.55
CA THR A 93 0.31 -7.33 -4.15
C THR A 93 0.75 -7.55 -2.70
N HIS A 94 -0.02 -7.05 -1.72
CA HIS A 94 -0.03 -7.30 -0.27
C HIS A 94 1.33 -7.50 0.45
N GLY A 95 2.43 -7.02 -0.12
CA GLY A 95 3.80 -7.28 0.33
C GLY A 95 4.48 -6.08 0.98
N VAL A 96 3.78 -4.95 1.12
CA VAL A 96 4.33 -3.79 1.81
C VAL A 96 4.11 -3.97 3.31
N GLU A 97 5.06 -4.67 3.92
CA GLU A 97 5.19 -4.71 5.37
C GLU A 97 5.67 -3.34 5.85
N PHE A 98 4.78 -2.59 6.51
CA PHE A 98 5.15 -1.33 7.17
C PHE A 98 6.01 -1.59 8.41
N SER A 99 6.88 -0.64 8.76
CA SER A 99 8.02 -0.87 9.67
C SER A 99 7.62 -1.28 11.09
N LYS A 100 6.36 -1.06 11.52
CA LYS A 100 5.81 -1.53 12.80
C LYS A 100 4.29 -1.66 12.79
N GLY A 101 3.76 -2.89 12.84
CA GLY A 101 2.49 -3.23 13.50
C GLY A 101 1.31 -2.27 13.30
N TYR A 102 1.17 -1.67 12.12
CA TYR A 102 0.03 -0.81 11.77
C TYR A 102 -1.16 -1.71 11.43
N ASP A 103 -1.60 -2.51 12.41
CA ASP A 103 -2.97 -2.99 12.43
C ASP A 103 -3.83 -1.75 12.66
N LEU A 104 -4.25 -1.12 11.55
CA LEU A 104 -5.32 -0.13 11.55
C LEU A 104 -6.63 -0.89 11.86
N ASN A 105 -6.74 -1.34 13.10
CA ASN A 105 -7.89 -2.06 13.62
C ASN A 105 -9.14 -1.22 13.37
N GLY A 106 -10.13 -1.84 12.74
CA GLY A 106 -11.41 -1.20 12.43
C GLY A 106 -11.54 -0.61 11.03
N LEU A 107 -10.56 -0.81 10.14
CA LEU A 107 -10.74 -0.51 8.70
C LEU A 107 -11.32 -1.70 7.94
N THR A 108 -12.10 -1.40 6.91
CA THR A 108 -12.47 -2.44 5.94
C THR A 108 -11.25 -2.85 5.12
N ARG A 109 -11.28 -4.07 4.56
CA ARG A 109 -10.19 -4.55 3.69
C ARG A 109 -9.96 -3.63 2.49
N ASN A 110 -11.04 -3.08 1.91
CA ASN A 110 -10.98 -2.20 0.75
C ASN A 110 -10.32 -0.85 1.12
N ASP A 111 -10.70 -0.29 2.27
CA ASP A 111 -10.08 0.94 2.78
C ASP A 111 -8.59 0.72 3.06
N TRP A 112 -8.22 -0.44 3.60
CA TRP A 112 -6.82 -0.78 3.82
C TRP A 112 -6.03 -0.88 2.51
N GLU A 113 -6.59 -1.54 1.49
CA GLU A 113 -5.96 -1.69 0.18
C GLU A 113 -5.74 -0.32 -0.49
N ASN A 114 -6.73 0.57 -0.43
CA ASN A 114 -6.62 1.94 -0.94
C ASN A 114 -5.58 2.77 -0.17
N ILE A 115 -5.57 2.73 1.17
CA ILE A 115 -4.55 3.44 1.98
C ILE A 115 -3.16 2.92 1.66
N ALA A 116 -2.99 1.60 1.59
CA ALA A 116 -1.71 1.00 1.32
C ALA A 116 -1.16 1.45 -0.03
N ASP A 117 -1.98 1.43 -1.08
CA ASP A 117 -1.61 1.95 -2.39
C ASP A 117 -1.21 3.44 -2.34
N ILE A 118 -2.04 4.29 -1.72
CA ILE A 118 -1.76 5.72 -1.58
C ILE A 118 -0.41 5.94 -0.85
N ILE A 119 -0.16 5.24 0.25
CA ILE A 119 1.11 5.33 0.98
C ILE A 119 2.29 4.95 0.08
N VAL A 120 2.16 3.86 -0.67
CA VAL A 120 3.22 3.37 -1.56
C VAL A 120 3.50 4.37 -2.68
N ARG A 121 2.46 4.89 -3.33
CA ARG A 121 2.58 5.86 -4.43
C ARG A 121 3.15 7.20 -3.98
N THR A 122 2.69 7.73 -2.85
CA THR A 122 3.29 8.93 -2.24
C THR A 122 4.74 8.68 -1.85
N SER A 123 5.08 7.50 -1.32
CA SER A 123 6.45 7.17 -0.92
C SER A 123 7.39 7.01 -2.11
N LEU A 124 6.96 6.29 -3.16
CA LEU A 124 7.72 6.06 -4.37
C LEU A 124 7.90 7.36 -5.15
N SER A 125 6.86 8.18 -5.29
CA SER A 125 6.98 9.48 -5.99
C SER A 125 8.02 10.39 -5.31
N ALA A 126 8.00 10.48 -3.98
CA ALA A 126 9.02 11.20 -3.22
C ALA A 126 10.43 10.59 -3.35
N THR A 127 10.53 9.30 -3.64
CA THR A 127 11.81 8.58 -3.75
C THR A 127 12.42 8.67 -5.15
N VAL A 128 11.61 8.56 -6.21
CA VAL A 128 12.08 8.60 -7.61
C VAL A 128 12.23 10.01 -8.15
N ASP A 129 11.52 10.99 -7.58
CA ASP A 129 11.66 12.41 -7.93
C ASP A 129 11.69 13.33 -6.69
N PRO A 130 12.81 13.37 -5.94
CA PRO A 130 12.92 14.13 -4.69
C PRO A 130 12.78 15.65 -4.86
N PHE A 131 12.92 16.16 -6.09
CA PHE A 131 12.83 17.58 -6.42
C PHE A 131 11.60 17.91 -7.27
N GLY A 132 10.84 16.90 -7.68
CA GLY A 132 9.60 17.03 -8.44
C GLY A 132 8.37 17.19 -7.56
N LEU A 133 7.21 17.18 -8.21
CA LEU A 133 5.93 17.21 -7.52
C LEU A 133 5.68 15.82 -6.91
N THR A 134 5.74 15.72 -5.59
CA THR A 134 5.34 14.50 -4.88
C THR A 134 3.83 14.33 -5.02
N LEU A 135 3.37 13.11 -5.29
CA LEU A 135 1.94 12.82 -5.35
C LEU A 135 1.34 13.00 -3.96
N GLU A 136 0.41 13.95 -3.83
CA GLU A 136 -0.28 14.19 -2.57
C GLU A 136 -1.34 13.12 -2.34
N PRO A 137 -1.48 12.60 -1.11
CA PRO A 137 -2.45 11.54 -0.84
C PRO A 137 -3.89 11.90 -1.22
N ASN A 138 -4.29 13.18 -1.07
CA ASN A 138 -5.62 13.65 -1.49
C ASN A 138 -5.83 13.49 -3.00
N ASP A 139 -4.83 13.86 -3.80
CA ASP A 139 -4.93 13.77 -5.27
C ASP A 139 -5.08 12.31 -5.71
N ILE A 140 -4.45 11.37 -4.98
CA ILE A 140 -4.58 9.94 -5.22
C ILE A 140 -5.94 9.42 -4.74
N ALA A 141 -6.42 9.85 -3.57
CA ALA A 141 -7.72 9.44 -3.03
C ALA A 141 -8.88 9.86 -3.94
N ASP A 142 -8.78 11.03 -4.58
CA ASP A 142 -9.76 11.50 -5.57
C ASP A 142 -9.88 10.53 -6.76
N GLN A 143 -8.79 9.87 -7.19
CA GLN A 143 -8.82 8.86 -8.25
C GLN A 143 -9.64 7.62 -7.88
N TYR A 144 -9.75 7.34 -6.57
CA TYR A 144 -10.54 6.25 -6.02
C TYR A 144 -11.97 6.65 -5.67
N GLU A 145 -12.37 7.89 -5.95
CA GLU A 145 -13.63 8.50 -5.46
C GLU A 145 -13.77 8.30 -3.93
N TRP A 146 -12.64 8.39 -3.22
CA TRP A 146 -12.53 7.91 -1.84
C TRP A 146 -12.51 9.03 -0.81
N ASP A 147 -13.68 9.59 -0.56
CA ASP A 147 -13.87 10.77 0.30
C ASP A 147 -13.72 10.47 1.81
N THR A 148 -14.08 9.25 2.23
CA THR A 148 -14.18 8.90 3.65
C THR A 148 -13.75 7.49 3.94
N VAL A 149 -13.20 7.32 5.15
CA VAL A 149 -12.78 6.05 5.72
C VAL A 149 -13.73 5.66 6.84
N LEU A 150 -14.25 4.44 6.80
CA LEU A 150 -15.08 3.90 7.86
C LEU A 150 -14.20 3.26 8.92
N VAL A 151 -14.20 3.84 10.12
CA VAL A 151 -13.51 3.27 11.28
C VAL A 151 -14.54 2.65 12.22
N ASP A 152 -14.45 1.34 12.45
CA ASP A 152 -15.22 0.66 13.48
C ASP A 152 -14.88 1.26 14.85
N SER A 153 -15.91 1.70 15.58
CA SER A 153 -15.78 2.40 16.86
C SER A 153 -15.58 1.46 18.06
N THR A 154 -15.09 0.23 17.85
CA THR A 154 -14.94 -0.76 18.91
C THR A 154 -13.49 -0.82 19.43
N TYR A 155 -13.19 0.01 20.43
CA TYR A 155 -12.09 -0.19 21.38
C TYR A 155 -12.64 -0.71 22.71
#